data_AF-A0A918ZD95-F1
#
_entry.id   AF-A0A918ZD95-F1
#
_cell.length_a   1.000
_cell.length_b   1.000
_cell.length_c   1.000
_cell.angle_alpha   90.00
_cell.angle_beta   90.00
_cell.angle_gamma   90.00
#
_symmetry.space_group_name_H-M   'P 1'
#
loop_
_entity.id
_entity.type
_entity.pdbx_description
1 polymer ?
#
loop_
_entity_poly.entity_id
_entity_poly.type
_entity_poly.pdbx_seq_one_letter_code
_entity_poly.pdbx_strand_id
1 'polypeptide(L)'
;MRNLPAAVLLRDDLDIDRMNADLAELGTSEFWALQRSFEDGVVGEESDVDWKVLPLRAPNGDVRRTDPGGPGRDGFADTPLMAKAPYLRQVLAELGTELRSVRLMALAPGVSVAEHSDTPIGLPYGYVRLHVPLVTNPGAVLVMDGAEQRWQPGTLWYGDFDRPHSVRNTGDRARIHLVADCATNDRLLSLFPESFRALLPASDIAYYRPVLPLTPPELDEFGCRFAVPLSFMEWGLQVVDDEETDLVADVAAEDGGLVLRVAGRAPVELLHLGAGEFRLLGWSEERLLRLDLFDDHPRVELSTRCGRRRQVVVRPARRLAAA
;
A
#
# COMPACT_ATOMS: atom_id res chain seq x y z
N MET A 1 -5.27 -18.33 -0.70
CA MET A 1 -6.60 -17.73 -0.47
C MET A 1 -7.50 -17.68 -1.72
N ARG A 2 -7.10 -18.26 -2.87
CA ARG A 2 -7.89 -18.21 -4.12
C ARG A 2 -9.30 -18.79 -4.05
N ASN A 3 -9.56 -19.69 -3.12
CA ASN A 3 -10.89 -20.28 -2.91
C ASN A 3 -11.89 -19.32 -2.23
N LEU A 4 -11.44 -18.16 -1.75
CA LEU A 4 -12.31 -17.13 -1.19
C LEU A 4 -12.85 -16.23 -2.30
N PRO A 5 -14.03 -15.61 -2.11
CA PRO A 5 -14.53 -14.59 -3.02
C PRO A 5 -13.49 -13.49 -3.27
N ALA A 6 -13.31 -13.10 -4.54
CA ALA A 6 -12.38 -12.04 -4.91
C ALA A 6 -12.89 -10.64 -4.50
N ALA A 7 -14.21 -10.46 -4.36
CA ALA A 7 -14.83 -9.23 -3.89
C ALA A 7 -15.79 -9.53 -2.73
N VAL A 8 -15.81 -8.65 -1.73
CA VAL A 8 -16.62 -8.81 -0.52
C VAL A 8 -17.26 -7.48 -0.15
N LEU A 9 -18.59 -7.46 0.00
CA LEU A 9 -19.32 -6.35 0.58
C LEU A 9 -19.05 -6.31 2.09
N LEU A 10 -18.50 -5.20 2.58
CA LEU A 10 -18.20 -4.98 3.99
C LEU A 10 -19.29 -4.17 4.69
N ARG A 11 -19.86 -3.17 3.99
CA ARG A 11 -20.89 -2.27 4.51
C ARG A 11 -21.84 -1.81 3.41
N ASP A 12 -23.11 -1.65 3.72
CA ASP A 12 -24.16 -1.11 2.86
C ASP A 12 -25.01 -0.02 3.54
N ASP A 13 -24.48 0.53 4.65
CA ASP A 13 -25.14 1.51 5.53
C ASP A 13 -24.63 2.95 5.33
N LEU A 14 -23.81 3.22 4.30
CA LEU A 14 -23.21 4.54 4.11
C LEU A 14 -24.20 5.53 3.48
N ASP A 15 -24.25 6.75 4.02
CA ASP A 15 -25.12 7.84 3.58
C ASP A 15 -24.61 8.45 2.27
N ILE A 16 -25.20 8.01 1.16
CA ILE A 16 -24.79 8.43 -0.18
C ILE A 16 -25.02 9.92 -0.44
N ASP A 17 -26.02 10.53 0.20
CA ASP A 17 -26.29 11.96 0.01
C ASP A 17 -25.20 12.81 0.65
N ARG A 18 -24.74 12.43 1.85
CA ARG A 18 -23.59 13.09 2.50
C ARG A 18 -22.29 12.87 1.74
N MET A 19 -22.07 11.69 1.15
CA MET A 19 -20.89 11.47 0.29
C MET A 19 -20.94 12.30 -0.99
N ASN A 20 -22.11 12.45 -1.59
CA ASN A 20 -22.27 13.29 -2.77
C ASN A 20 -22.11 14.78 -2.44
N ALA A 21 -22.46 15.22 -1.23
CA ALA A 21 -22.18 16.58 -0.77
C ALA A 21 -20.67 16.84 -0.65
N ASP A 22 -19.92 15.91 -0.05
CA ASP A 22 -18.45 15.97 0.00
C ASP A 22 -17.84 15.96 -1.41
N LEU A 23 -18.35 15.09 -2.30
CA LEU A 23 -17.88 15.01 -3.68
C LEU A 23 -18.17 16.28 -4.48
N ALA A 24 -19.30 16.96 -4.23
CA ALA A 24 -19.61 18.23 -4.89
C ALA A 24 -18.60 19.33 -4.53
N GLU A 25 -18.21 19.43 -3.25
CA GLU A 25 -17.17 20.34 -2.79
C GLU A 25 -15.79 19.98 -3.38
N LEU A 26 -15.45 18.70 -3.42
CA LEU A 26 -14.19 18.23 -4.01
C LEU A 26 -14.16 18.32 -5.55
N GLY A 27 -15.31 18.26 -6.20
CA GLY A 27 -15.46 18.27 -7.66
C GLY A 27 -14.99 19.58 -8.31
N THR A 28 -14.96 20.68 -7.55
CA THR A 28 -14.45 21.98 -8.03
C THR A 28 -12.94 22.14 -7.84
N SER A 29 -12.25 21.12 -7.32
CA SER A 29 -10.80 21.18 -7.10
C SER A 29 -10.03 21.23 -8.42
N GLU A 30 -9.04 22.11 -8.50
CA GLU A 30 -8.10 22.15 -9.63
C GLU A 30 -7.09 20.98 -9.62
N PHE A 31 -7.04 20.20 -8.54
CA PHE A 31 -6.07 19.12 -8.35
C PHE A 31 -6.50 17.77 -8.93
N TRP A 32 -7.64 17.69 -9.60
CA TRP A 32 -7.98 16.52 -10.40
C TRP A 32 -6.99 16.39 -11.55
N ALA A 33 -6.10 15.40 -11.46
CA ALA A 33 -5.05 15.15 -12.44
C ALA A 33 -5.06 13.69 -12.89
N LEU A 34 -4.41 13.39 -14.01
CA LEU A 34 -4.30 12.02 -14.51
C LEU A 34 -3.50 11.16 -13.54
N GLN A 35 -3.79 9.86 -13.55
CA GLN A 35 -3.09 8.90 -12.71
C GLN A 35 -1.60 8.84 -13.09
N ARG A 36 -0.75 8.71 -12.08
CA ARG A 36 0.69 8.41 -12.23
C ARG A 36 1.00 7.06 -11.59
N SER A 37 2.03 6.37 -12.08
CA SER A 37 2.60 5.20 -11.42
C SER A 37 3.70 5.59 -10.43
N PHE A 38 4.12 4.64 -9.60
CA PHE A 38 5.29 4.78 -8.75
C PHE A 38 6.13 3.51 -8.88
N GLU A 39 7.35 3.65 -9.39
CA GLU A 39 8.26 2.54 -9.71
C GLU A 39 9.67 2.91 -9.27
N ASP A 40 10.37 1.99 -8.60
CA ASP A 40 11.77 2.15 -8.17
C ASP A 40 12.10 3.45 -7.41
N GLY A 41 11.14 3.95 -6.62
CA GLY A 41 11.33 5.17 -5.85
C GLY A 41 11.00 6.46 -6.61
N VAL A 42 10.50 6.34 -7.85
CA VAL A 42 10.24 7.45 -8.77
C VAL A 42 8.76 7.50 -9.13
N VAL A 43 8.19 8.71 -9.14
CA VAL A 43 6.84 8.96 -9.65
C VAL A 43 6.92 8.98 -11.17
N GLY A 44 6.15 8.12 -11.82
CA GLY A 44 6.05 8.05 -13.28
C GLY A 44 5.33 9.25 -13.88
N GLU A 45 5.33 9.30 -15.21
CA GLU A 45 4.56 10.29 -15.96
C GLU A 45 3.04 10.05 -15.84
N GLU A 46 2.26 11.05 -16.26
CA GLU A 46 0.81 10.92 -16.31
C GLU A 46 0.40 9.88 -17.36
N SER A 47 -0.57 9.04 -17.02
CA SER A 47 -1.13 8.07 -17.95
C SER A 47 -1.94 8.76 -19.04
N ASP A 48 -1.88 8.25 -20.28
CA ASP A 48 -2.76 8.70 -21.38
C ASP A 48 -4.23 8.25 -21.21
N VAL A 49 -4.51 7.45 -20.19
CA VAL A 49 -5.86 7.00 -19.84
C VAL A 49 -6.58 8.13 -19.12
N ASP A 50 -7.79 8.51 -19.56
CA ASP A 50 -8.64 9.50 -18.87
C ASP A 50 -9.24 8.91 -17.58
N TRP A 51 -8.33 8.64 -16.65
CA TRP A 51 -8.57 8.18 -15.30
C TRP A 51 -7.98 9.21 -14.35
N LYS A 52 -8.84 10.12 -13.91
CA LYS A 52 -8.44 11.22 -13.02
C LYS A 52 -8.45 10.79 -11.57
N VAL A 53 -7.52 11.35 -10.81
CA VAL A 53 -7.30 11.07 -9.40
C VAL A 53 -7.33 12.38 -8.63
N LEU A 54 -7.99 12.37 -7.48
CA LEU A 54 -7.90 13.41 -6.47
C LEU A 54 -7.40 12.80 -5.15
N PRO A 55 -6.16 13.11 -4.73
CA PRO A 55 -5.59 12.54 -3.51
C PRO A 55 -6.12 13.23 -2.26
N LEU A 56 -6.80 12.49 -1.39
CA LEU A 56 -7.19 12.93 -0.05
C LEU A 56 -6.12 12.60 0.99
N ARG A 57 -5.31 11.56 0.75
CA ARG A 57 -4.14 11.18 1.55
C ARG A 57 -3.06 10.64 0.63
N ALA A 58 -1.84 11.15 0.77
CA ALA A 58 -0.73 10.89 -0.16
C ALA A 58 0.63 10.94 0.57
N PRO A 59 1.72 10.47 -0.05
CA PRO A 59 3.07 10.68 0.47
C PRO A 59 3.32 12.17 0.74
N ASN A 60 3.82 12.47 1.94
CA ASN A 60 4.05 13.81 2.48
C ASN A 60 2.81 14.73 2.50
N GLY A 61 1.60 14.18 2.34
CA GLY A 61 0.37 14.97 2.20
C GLY A 61 0.35 15.85 0.93
N ASP A 62 1.15 15.51 -0.08
CA ASP A 62 1.25 16.29 -1.31
C ASP A 62 0.02 16.06 -2.19
N VAL A 63 -0.75 17.13 -2.39
CA VAL A 63 -1.97 17.15 -3.21
C VAL A 63 -1.72 16.89 -4.70
N ARG A 64 -0.46 16.94 -5.16
CA ARG A 64 -0.07 16.68 -6.56
C ARG A 64 0.28 15.22 -6.83
N ARG A 65 0.35 14.38 -5.80
CA ARG A 65 0.70 12.96 -5.90
C ARG A 65 -0.54 12.12 -6.19
N THR A 66 -0.75 11.78 -7.46
CA THR A 66 -1.85 10.90 -7.91
C THR A 66 -1.51 9.41 -7.86
N ASP A 67 -0.24 9.08 -7.65
CA ASP A 67 0.26 7.71 -7.46
C ASP A 67 -0.07 7.17 -6.06
N PRO A 68 -0.08 5.83 -5.87
CA PRO A 68 -0.31 5.22 -4.56
C PRO A 68 0.89 5.36 -3.59
N GLY A 69 2.03 5.91 -4.04
CA GLY A 69 3.30 5.90 -3.35
C GLY A 69 3.97 4.53 -3.32
N GLY A 70 5.09 4.45 -2.60
CA GLY A 70 5.91 3.24 -2.46
C GLY A 70 6.89 3.36 -1.28
N PRO A 71 7.87 2.45 -1.19
CA PRO A 71 8.92 2.57 -0.19
C PRO A 71 9.73 3.85 -0.43
N GLY A 72 10.05 4.57 0.63
CA GLY A 72 10.82 5.82 0.53
C GLY A 72 11.03 6.49 1.88
N ARG A 73 11.13 7.83 1.85
CA ARG A 73 11.27 8.67 3.06
C ARG A 73 10.01 9.46 3.41
N ASP A 74 9.01 9.44 2.52
CA ASP A 74 7.78 10.20 2.74
C ASP A 74 6.73 9.32 3.43
N GLY A 75 6.38 9.69 4.67
CA GLY A 75 5.20 9.13 5.33
C GLY A 75 3.90 9.54 4.64
N PHE A 76 2.81 8.84 4.90
CA PHE A 76 1.50 9.19 4.35
C PHE A 76 0.79 10.18 5.28
N ALA A 77 0.24 11.25 4.70
CA ALA A 77 -0.50 12.26 5.44
C ALA A 77 -1.71 12.75 4.63
N ASP A 78 -2.71 13.27 5.34
CA ASP A 78 -3.89 13.84 4.71
C ASP A 78 -3.48 15.09 3.91
N THR A 79 -4.02 15.21 2.71
CA THR A 79 -3.91 16.46 1.95
C THR A 79 -4.91 17.48 2.51
N PRO A 80 -4.77 18.77 2.20
CA PRO A 80 -5.77 19.77 2.59
C PRO A 80 -7.19 19.47 2.08
N LEU A 81 -7.34 18.59 1.09
CA LEU A 81 -8.63 18.18 0.54
C LEU A 81 -9.42 17.26 1.49
N MET A 82 -8.76 16.47 2.34
CA MET A 82 -9.46 15.62 3.31
C MET A 82 -10.36 16.44 4.25
N ALA A 83 -9.93 17.65 4.62
CA ALA A 83 -10.70 18.55 5.48
C ALA A 83 -12.00 19.05 4.80
N LYS A 84 -12.08 18.99 3.47
CA LYS A 84 -13.27 19.38 2.69
C LYS A 84 -14.30 18.27 2.54
N ALA A 85 -13.98 17.05 2.98
CA ALA A 85 -14.84 15.88 2.88
C ALA A 85 -15.10 15.25 4.26
N PRO A 86 -15.85 15.95 5.14
CA PRO A 86 -16.07 15.53 6.52
C PRO A 86 -16.72 14.15 6.65
N TYR A 87 -17.63 13.76 5.74
CA TYR A 87 -18.28 12.46 5.81
C TYR A 87 -17.37 11.35 5.28
N LEU A 88 -16.63 11.55 4.19
CA LEU A 88 -15.63 10.59 3.72
C LEU A 88 -14.56 10.37 4.80
N ARG A 89 -14.10 11.45 5.46
CA ARG A 89 -13.17 11.37 6.60
C ARG A 89 -13.76 10.56 7.76
N GLN A 90 -15.05 10.72 8.06
CA GLN A 90 -15.74 9.93 9.08
C GLN A 90 -15.75 8.43 8.71
N VAL A 91 -16.14 8.09 7.47
CA VAL A 91 -16.16 6.70 6.98
C VAL A 91 -14.78 6.06 7.07
N LEU A 92 -13.73 6.78 6.69
CA LEU A 92 -12.35 6.31 6.77
C LEU A 92 -11.88 6.09 8.21
N ALA A 93 -12.25 6.98 9.14
CA ALA A 93 -11.92 6.83 10.56
C ALA A 93 -12.60 5.59 11.19
N GLU A 94 -13.84 5.28 10.78
CA GLU A 94 -14.60 4.12 11.28
C GLU A 94 -13.96 2.76 10.90
N LEU A 95 -13.09 2.73 9.88
CA LEU A 95 -12.31 1.54 9.51
C LEU A 95 -11.35 1.11 10.62
N GLY A 96 -10.92 2.05 11.48
CA GLY A 96 -10.05 1.79 12.64
C GLY A 96 -8.75 1.06 12.27
N THR A 97 -8.14 1.46 11.17
CA THR A 97 -6.87 0.93 10.67
C THR A 97 -5.97 2.03 10.13
N GLU A 98 -4.69 1.74 9.97
CA GLU A 98 -3.73 2.66 9.38
C GLU A 98 -4.05 2.85 7.89
N LEU A 99 -4.13 4.11 7.46
CA LEU A 99 -4.42 4.47 6.07
C LEU A 99 -3.11 4.82 5.36
N ARG A 100 -2.93 4.27 4.17
CA ARG A 100 -1.85 4.62 3.25
C ARG A 100 -2.35 5.67 2.27
N SER A 101 -2.61 5.30 1.01
CA SER A 101 -3.16 6.21 0.02
C SER A 101 -4.69 6.26 0.12
N VAL A 102 -5.28 7.44 0.01
CA VAL A 102 -6.73 7.62 -0.10
C VAL A 102 -7.00 8.56 -1.26
N ARG A 103 -7.76 8.08 -2.25
CA ARG A 103 -7.91 8.73 -3.54
C ARG A 103 -9.35 8.64 -4.03
N LEU A 104 -9.90 9.74 -4.54
CA LEU A 104 -11.06 9.63 -5.43
C LEU A 104 -10.55 9.35 -6.83
N MET A 105 -11.15 8.37 -7.48
CA MET A 105 -10.70 7.84 -8.77
C MET A 105 -11.86 7.88 -9.76
N ALA A 106 -11.77 8.78 -10.74
CA ALA A 106 -12.77 9.08 -11.75
C ALA A 106 -12.38 8.48 -13.11
N LEU A 107 -13.06 7.42 -13.54
CA LEU A 107 -12.87 6.78 -14.84
C LEU A 107 -13.87 7.37 -15.84
N ALA A 108 -13.37 8.02 -16.90
CA ALA A 108 -14.22 8.71 -17.86
C ALA A 108 -15.07 7.75 -18.73
N PRO A 109 -16.15 8.25 -19.39
CA PRO A 109 -16.92 7.51 -20.38
C PRO A 109 -16.04 6.94 -21.51
N GLY A 110 -16.31 5.71 -21.94
CA GLY A 110 -15.58 5.03 -23.01
C GLY A 110 -14.20 4.50 -22.62
N VAL A 111 -13.71 4.78 -21.41
CA VAL A 111 -12.38 4.36 -20.98
C VAL A 111 -12.40 2.92 -20.46
N SER A 112 -11.32 2.19 -20.76
CA SER A 112 -11.05 0.87 -20.21
C SER A 112 -9.59 0.75 -19.81
N VAL A 113 -9.34 -0.04 -18.77
CA VAL A 113 -8.03 -0.41 -18.26
C VAL A 113 -7.90 -1.91 -18.45
N ALA A 114 -6.82 -2.31 -19.11
CA ALA A 114 -6.54 -3.71 -19.43
C ALA A 114 -6.39 -4.57 -18.17
N GLU A 115 -6.42 -5.88 -18.35
CA GLU A 115 -6.24 -6.82 -17.25
C GLU A 115 -4.83 -6.69 -16.65
N HIS A 116 -4.75 -6.54 -15.33
CA HIS A 116 -3.51 -6.44 -14.56
C HIS A 116 -3.70 -6.97 -13.13
N SER A 117 -2.64 -6.92 -12.33
CA SER A 117 -2.64 -7.25 -10.91
C SER A 117 -1.81 -6.23 -10.15
N ASP A 118 -2.29 -5.78 -9.00
CA ASP A 118 -1.68 -4.72 -8.19
C ASP A 118 -0.71 -5.30 -7.13
N THR A 119 -0.08 -6.43 -7.42
CA THR A 119 0.81 -7.13 -6.49
C THR A 119 1.95 -6.19 -6.04
N PRO A 120 2.27 -6.11 -4.73
CA PRO A 120 1.76 -6.93 -3.62
C PRO A 120 0.69 -6.22 -2.75
N ILE A 121 -0.58 -6.23 -3.19
CA ILE A 121 -1.72 -5.77 -2.39
C ILE A 121 -2.72 -6.88 -2.13
N GLY A 122 -3.12 -7.06 -0.87
CA GLY A 122 -4.05 -8.08 -0.43
C GLY A 122 -3.77 -8.54 1.00
N LEU A 123 -4.68 -9.34 1.55
CA LEU A 123 -4.53 -9.91 2.90
C LEU A 123 -3.18 -10.66 3.12
N PRO A 124 -2.62 -11.37 2.12
CA PRO A 124 -1.29 -11.99 2.25
C PRO A 124 -0.10 -11.04 2.38
N TYR A 125 -0.27 -9.79 1.95
CA TYR A 125 0.79 -8.77 1.92
C TYR A 125 0.63 -7.70 3.00
N GLY A 126 -0.57 -7.56 3.57
CA GLY A 126 -0.83 -6.78 4.78
C GLY A 126 -1.35 -5.38 4.55
N TYR A 127 -1.41 -4.92 3.29
CA TYR A 127 -2.33 -3.85 2.89
C TYR A 127 -3.43 -4.42 2.01
N VAL A 128 -4.66 -3.96 2.20
CA VAL A 128 -5.78 -4.24 1.29
C VAL A 128 -6.26 -2.96 0.65
N ARG A 129 -6.94 -3.09 -0.50
CA ARG A 129 -7.59 -1.98 -1.17
C ARG A 129 -9.10 -2.06 -1.00
N LEU A 130 -9.65 -0.98 -0.45
CA LEU A 130 -11.07 -0.81 -0.24
C LEU A 130 -11.62 0.18 -1.24
N HIS A 131 -12.86 -0.04 -1.66
CA HIS A 131 -13.60 0.85 -2.54
C HIS A 131 -14.93 1.26 -1.93
N VAL A 132 -15.26 2.55 -2.05
CA VAL A 132 -16.62 3.06 -1.87
C VAL A 132 -17.06 3.68 -3.20
N PRO A 133 -18.04 3.11 -3.91
CA PRO A 133 -18.63 3.75 -5.08
C PRO A 133 -19.43 4.99 -4.64
N LEU A 134 -19.20 6.13 -5.30
CA LEU A 134 -20.00 7.35 -5.13
C LEU A 134 -20.87 7.59 -6.37
N VAL A 135 -20.24 7.53 -7.54
CA VAL A 135 -20.92 7.65 -8.83
C VAL A 135 -20.60 6.42 -9.67
N THR A 136 -21.63 5.69 -10.11
CA THR A 136 -21.49 4.52 -10.97
C THR A 136 -22.57 4.51 -12.05
N ASN A 137 -22.47 3.60 -13.01
CA ASN A 137 -23.47 3.42 -14.05
C ASN A 137 -23.48 1.96 -14.55
N PRO A 138 -24.53 1.50 -15.26
CA PRO A 138 -24.58 0.13 -15.79
C PRO A 138 -23.50 -0.22 -16.82
N GLY A 139 -22.75 0.74 -17.36
CA GLY A 139 -21.57 0.49 -18.19
C GLY A 139 -20.25 0.43 -17.41
N ALA A 140 -20.24 0.78 -16.12
CA ALA A 140 -19.08 0.73 -15.25
C ALA A 140 -18.93 -0.68 -14.64
N VAL A 141 -17.96 -1.44 -15.13
CA VAL A 141 -17.75 -2.84 -14.77
C VAL A 141 -16.31 -3.06 -14.39
N LEU A 142 -16.09 -3.56 -13.17
CA LEU A 142 -14.84 -4.19 -12.77
C LEU A 142 -14.98 -5.69 -13.06
N VAL A 143 -14.07 -6.29 -13.82
CA VAL A 143 -13.96 -7.75 -13.95
C VAL A 143 -12.83 -8.17 -13.03
N MET A 144 -13.09 -9.09 -12.12
CA MET A 144 -12.09 -9.58 -11.16
C MET A 144 -12.14 -11.10 -11.12
N ASP A 145 -11.02 -11.75 -11.40
CA ASP A 145 -10.91 -13.21 -11.49
C ASP A 145 -11.97 -13.81 -12.45
N GLY A 146 -12.21 -13.12 -13.58
CA GLY A 146 -13.22 -13.48 -14.58
C GLY A 146 -14.69 -13.14 -14.23
N ALA A 147 -14.97 -12.62 -13.03
CA ALA A 147 -16.33 -12.29 -12.61
C ALA A 147 -16.63 -10.79 -12.70
N GLU A 148 -17.76 -10.41 -13.29
CA GLU A 148 -18.21 -9.01 -13.34
C GLU A 148 -18.69 -8.51 -11.97
N GLN A 149 -18.25 -7.31 -11.61
CA GLN A 149 -18.59 -6.60 -10.39
C GLN A 149 -19.20 -5.25 -10.73
N ARG A 150 -20.37 -4.98 -10.15
CA ARG A 150 -21.16 -3.74 -10.32
C ARG A 150 -21.56 -3.21 -8.95
N TRP A 151 -20.57 -2.72 -8.21
CA TRP A 151 -20.76 -2.23 -6.85
C TRP A 151 -21.65 -0.97 -6.84
N GLN A 152 -22.59 -0.92 -5.89
CA GLN A 152 -23.60 0.14 -5.81
C GLN A 152 -23.09 1.36 -5.03
N PRO A 153 -23.57 2.58 -5.34
CA PRO A 153 -23.24 3.76 -4.55
C PRO A 153 -23.57 3.55 -3.07
N GLY A 154 -22.69 4.05 -2.20
CA GLY A 154 -22.91 3.98 -0.75
C GLY A 154 -22.61 2.64 -0.09
N THR A 155 -21.80 1.82 -0.74
CA THR A 155 -21.36 0.53 -0.21
C THR A 155 -19.84 0.48 -0.06
N LEU A 156 -19.32 -0.20 0.97
CA LEU A 156 -17.89 -0.44 1.17
C LEU A 156 -17.54 -1.84 0.70
N TRP A 157 -16.54 -1.96 -0.17
CA TRP A 157 -16.08 -3.23 -0.73
C TRP A 157 -14.61 -3.45 -0.47
N TYR A 158 -14.27 -4.69 -0.14
CA TYR A 158 -12.93 -5.23 -0.33
C TYR A 158 -12.85 -5.89 -1.71
N GLY A 159 -11.76 -5.63 -2.43
CA GLY A 159 -11.37 -6.37 -3.63
C GLY A 159 -9.98 -6.98 -3.45
N ASP A 160 -9.80 -8.22 -3.92
CA ASP A 160 -8.52 -8.92 -3.95
C ASP A 160 -7.77 -8.55 -5.23
N PHE A 161 -7.17 -7.36 -5.24
CA PHE A 161 -6.48 -6.78 -6.40
C PHE A 161 -5.12 -7.44 -6.73
N ASP A 162 -4.66 -8.40 -5.92
CA ASP A 162 -3.59 -9.35 -6.31
C ASP A 162 -4.06 -10.28 -7.44
N ARG A 163 -5.39 -10.44 -7.62
CA ARG A 163 -5.94 -11.24 -8.72
C ARG A 163 -6.03 -10.43 -10.00
N PRO A 164 -5.98 -11.11 -11.17
CA PRO A 164 -6.23 -10.47 -12.45
C PRO A 164 -7.56 -9.72 -12.46
N HIS A 165 -7.50 -8.46 -12.84
CA HIS A 165 -8.68 -7.62 -12.92
C HIS A 165 -8.55 -6.55 -14.01
N SER A 166 -9.68 -6.14 -14.56
CA SER A 166 -9.80 -5.06 -15.55
C SER A 166 -11.00 -4.19 -15.21
N VAL A 167 -11.00 -2.92 -15.64
CA VAL A 167 -12.15 -2.03 -15.45
C VAL A 167 -12.52 -1.35 -16.75
N ARG A 168 -13.80 -1.20 -17.00
CA ARG A 168 -14.33 -0.45 -18.15
C ARG A 168 -15.49 0.43 -17.73
N ASN A 169 -15.65 1.54 -18.42
CA ASN A 169 -16.83 2.41 -18.29
C ASN A 169 -17.43 2.64 -19.67
N THR A 170 -18.36 1.79 -20.10
CA THR A 170 -19.06 1.94 -21.39
C THR A 170 -20.29 2.85 -21.29
N GLY A 171 -20.49 3.54 -20.16
CA GLY A 171 -21.59 4.48 -19.96
C GLY A 171 -21.28 5.87 -20.52
N ASP A 172 -22.19 6.80 -20.24
CA ASP A 172 -22.14 8.21 -20.69
C ASP A 172 -21.66 9.19 -19.60
N ARG A 173 -21.43 8.69 -18.38
CA ARG A 173 -20.96 9.47 -17.23
C ARG A 173 -19.74 8.83 -16.58
N ALA A 174 -18.92 9.66 -15.93
CA ALA A 174 -17.75 9.18 -15.20
C ALA A 174 -18.17 8.22 -14.05
N ARG A 175 -17.34 7.22 -13.78
CA ARG A 175 -17.41 6.37 -12.59
C ARG A 175 -16.44 6.91 -11.55
N ILE A 176 -16.91 7.24 -10.35
CA ILE A 176 -16.10 7.82 -9.27
C ILE A 176 -16.21 6.92 -8.04
N HIS A 177 -15.08 6.37 -7.61
CA HIS A 177 -14.97 5.63 -6.35
C HIS A 177 -13.94 6.30 -5.44
N LEU A 178 -14.21 6.30 -4.14
CA LEU A 178 -13.16 6.43 -3.13
C LEU A 178 -12.40 5.12 -3.06
N VAL A 179 -11.08 5.20 -3.14
CA VAL A 179 -10.15 4.06 -3.08
C VAL A 179 -9.18 4.31 -1.94
N ALA A 180 -9.11 3.38 -1.00
CA ALA A 180 -8.26 3.48 0.18
C ALA A 180 -7.41 2.23 0.35
N ASP A 181 -6.10 2.41 0.37
CA ASP A 181 -5.15 1.35 0.74
C ASP A 181 -4.99 1.35 2.27
N CYS A 182 -5.34 0.24 2.90
CA CYS A 182 -5.56 0.14 4.34
C CYS A 182 -4.73 -1.01 4.94
N ALA A 183 -4.11 -0.78 6.09
CA ALA A 183 -3.42 -1.82 6.84
C ALA A 183 -4.38 -2.93 7.26
N THR A 184 -3.90 -4.17 7.30
CA THR A 184 -4.68 -5.30 7.76
C THR A 184 -4.53 -5.44 9.27
N ASN A 185 -5.64 -5.30 10.01
CA ASN A 185 -5.71 -5.50 11.45
C ASN A 185 -7.05 -6.14 11.86
N ASP A 186 -7.20 -6.53 13.13
CA ASP A 186 -8.41 -7.17 13.63
C ASP A 186 -9.67 -6.31 13.45
N ARG A 187 -9.52 -4.99 13.60
CA ARG A 187 -10.64 -4.05 13.45
C ARG A 187 -11.15 -4.03 12.01
N LEU A 188 -10.27 -3.94 11.03
CA LEU A 188 -10.63 -4.02 9.62
C LEU A 188 -11.24 -5.38 9.29
N LEU A 189 -10.62 -6.47 9.75
CA LEU A 189 -11.13 -7.82 9.53
C LEU A 189 -12.52 -8.02 10.13
N SER A 190 -12.85 -7.34 11.24
CA SER A 190 -14.19 -7.40 11.84
C SER A 190 -15.31 -6.89 10.94
N LEU A 191 -14.99 -6.10 9.90
CA LEU A 191 -15.96 -5.64 8.90
C LEU A 191 -16.33 -6.72 7.88
N PHE A 192 -15.55 -7.80 7.78
CA PHE A 192 -15.86 -8.88 6.85
C PHE A 192 -17.02 -9.74 7.37
N PRO A 193 -17.93 -10.20 6.48
CA PRO A 193 -18.99 -11.13 6.84
C PRO A 193 -18.45 -12.37 7.55
N GLU A 194 -19.21 -12.90 8.51
CA GLU A 194 -18.82 -14.09 9.28
C GLU A 194 -18.51 -15.29 8.37
N SER A 195 -19.28 -15.48 7.30
CA SER A 195 -19.06 -16.53 6.31
C SER A 195 -17.70 -16.45 5.62
N PHE A 196 -17.19 -15.24 5.39
CA PHE A 196 -15.85 -15.02 4.84
C PHE A 196 -14.79 -15.26 5.91
N ARG A 197 -14.98 -14.69 7.10
CA ARG A 197 -14.03 -14.83 8.22
C ARG A 197 -13.84 -16.27 8.67
N ALA A 198 -14.89 -17.09 8.67
CA ALA A 198 -14.83 -18.50 9.02
C ALA A 198 -13.91 -19.32 8.09
N LEU A 199 -13.68 -18.84 6.87
CA LEU A 199 -12.84 -19.50 5.87
C LEU A 199 -11.45 -18.84 5.74
N LEU A 200 -11.19 -17.74 6.46
CA LEU A 200 -9.92 -17.03 6.39
C LEU A 200 -8.81 -17.82 7.11
N PRO A 201 -7.74 -18.24 6.39
CA PRO A 201 -6.60 -18.87 7.03
C PRO A 201 -5.76 -17.79 7.74
N ALA A 202 -5.87 -17.70 9.07
CA ALA A 202 -5.16 -16.69 9.87
C ALA A 202 -3.64 -16.64 9.61
N SER A 203 -3.01 -17.80 9.36
CA SER A 203 -1.58 -17.88 9.03
C SER A 203 -1.20 -17.27 7.68
N ASP A 204 -2.16 -17.13 6.75
CA ASP A 204 -1.92 -16.45 5.46
C ASP A 204 -2.22 -14.96 5.51
N ILE A 205 -2.66 -14.42 6.64
CA ILE A 205 -2.87 -12.98 6.79
C ILE A 205 -1.58 -12.34 7.27
N ALA A 206 -1.15 -11.27 6.59
CA ALA A 206 -0.10 -10.40 7.07
C ALA A 206 -0.75 -9.26 7.88
N TYR A 207 -0.65 -9.34 9.20
CA TYR A 207 -1.12 -8.26 10.08
C TYR A 207 -0.11 -7.12 10.09
N TYR A 208 -0.62 -5.91 10.15
CA TYR A 208 0.17 -4.71 10.38
C TYR A 208 0.67 -4.70 11.83
N ARG A 209 1.99 -4.73 12.02
CA ARG A 209 2.60 -4.47 13.33
C ARG A 209 2.81 -2.97 13.56
N PRO A 210 2.59 -2.48 14.79
CA PRO A 210 2.93 -1.11 15.15
C PRO A 210 4.45 -0.90 15.11
N VAL A 211 4.85 0.34 14.83
CA VAL A 211 6.26 0.75 14.90
C VAL A 211 6.66 0.91 16.36
N LEU A 212 7.80 0.33 16.74
CA LEU A 212 8.37 0.46 18.07
C LEU A 212 9.54 1.45 18.01
N PRO A 213 9.46 2.62 18.68
CA PRO A 213 10.51 3.63 18.60
C PRO A 213 11.82 3.09 19.17
N LEU A 214 12.92 3.42 18.49
CA LEU A 214 14.27 3.19 18.99
C LEU A 214 14.74 4.41 19.78
N THR A 215 15.54 4.17 20.81
CA THR A 215 16.28 5.22 21.51
C THR A 215 17.45 5.71 20.63
N PRO A 216 17.95 6.94 20.84
CA PRO A 216 19.09 7.44 20.09
C PRO A 216 20.32 6.51 20.10
N PRO A 217 20.72 5.88 21.23
CA PRO A 217 21.82 4.91 21.21
C PRO A 217 21.54 3.69 20.33
N GLU A 218 20.31 3.18 20.31
CA GLU A 218 19.95 2.04 19.46
C GLU A 218 20.06 2.39 17.97
N LEU A 219 19.71 3.63 17.57
CA LEU A 219 19.87 4.08 16.18
C LEU A 219 21.34 3.98 15.72
N ASP A 220 22.29 4.39 16.55
CA ASP A 220 23.71 4.28 16.23
C ASP A 220 24.18 2.81 16.22
N GLU A 221 23.67 2.00 17.15
CA GLU A 221 24.02 0.58 17.28
C GLU A 221 23.58 -0.29 16.09
N PHE A 222 22.48 0.08 15.43
CA PHE A 222 21.98 -0.58 14.21
C PHE A 222 22.72 -0.16 12.92
N GLY A 223 23.67 0.78 13.00
CA GLY A 223 24.48 1.20 11.87
C GLY A 223 25.30 0.04 11.29
N CYS A 224 25.10 -0.29 10.01
CA CYS A 224 25.81 -1.41 9.37
C CYS A 224 25.97 -1.24 7.85
N ARG A 225 26.89 -2.03 7.27
CA ARG A 225 27.09 -2.19 5.82
C ARG A 225 26.98 -3.66 5.46
N PHE A 226 26.30 -3.98 4.37
CA PHE A 226 26.06 -5.33 3.90
C PHE A 226 25.80 -5.35 2.39
N ALA A 227 25.78 -6.54 1.81
CA ALA A 227 25.33 -6.76 0.44
C ALA A 227 23.82 -6.99 0.44
N VAL A 228 23.08 -6.41 -0.51
CA VAL A 228 21.63 -6.59 -0.66
C VAL A 228 21.32 -7.19 -2.04
N PRO A 229 20.58 -8.30 -2.14
CA PRO A 229 20.20 -8.84 -3.44
C PRO A 229 19.44 -7.81 -4.29
N LEU A 230 19.74 -7.72 -5.58
CA LEU A 230 19.01 -6.83 -6.49
C LEU A 230 17.49 -7.05 -6.40
N SER A 231 17.07 -8.32 -6.37
CA SER A 231 15.67 -8.74 -6.21
C SER A 231 15.01 -8.21 -4.92
N PHE A 232 15.79 -7.91 -3.87
CA PHE A 232 15.27 -7.27 -2.66
C PHE A 232 14.91 -5.79 -2.89
N MET A 233 15.46 -5.16 -3.93
CA MET A 233 15.12 -3.79 -4.32
C MET A 233 14.17 -3.73 -5.54
N GLU A 234 13.73 -4.87 -6.05
CA GLU A 234 12.72 -4.97 -7.11
C GLU A 234 11.35 -5.31 -6.50
N TRP A 235 10.48 -4.30 -6.50
CA TRP A 235 9.19 -4.37 -5.82
C TRP A 235 8.26 -5.37 -6.51
N GLY A 236 7.63 -6.26 -5.73
CA GLY A 236 6.76 -7.32 -6.25
C GLY A 236 7.48 -8.61 -6.66
N LEU A 237 8.82 -8.62 -6.71
CA LEU A 237 9.60 -9.84 -6.90
C LEU A 237 9.98 -10.48 -5.56
N GLN A 238 10.09 -11.81 -5.53
CA GLN A 238 10.63 -12.49 -4.36
C GLN A 238 12.13 -12.24 -4.25
N VAL A 239 12.64 -12.15 -3.02
CA VAL A 239 14.08 -12.11 -2.79
C VAL A 239 14.71 -13.43 -3.23
N VAL A 240 15.74 -13.36 -4.05
CA VAL A 240 16.48 -14.51 -4.59
C VAL A 240 17.89 -14.49 -4.04
N ASP A 241 18.42 -15.66 -3.72
CA ASP A 241 19.80 -15.82 -3.32
C ASP A 241 20.70 -15.83 -4.56
N ASP A 242 21.12 -14.64 -4.97
CA ASP A 242 22.02 -14.41 -6.10
C ASP A 242 23.06 -13.35 -5.72
N GLU A 243 24.24 -13.81 -5.30
CA GLU A 243 25.34 -12.93 -4.90
C GLU A 243 25.95 -12.15 -6.07
N GLU A 244 25.77 -12.58 -7.32
CA GLU A 244 26.38 -11.90 -8.48
C GLU A 244 25.72 -10.56 -8.77
N THR A 245 24.43 -10.42 -8.42
CA THR A 245 23.64 -9.19 -8.61
C THR A 245 23.51 -8.36 -7.34
N ASP A 246 24.16 -8.74 -6.25
CA ASP A 246 24.12 -8.00 -5.00
C ASP A 246 24.60 -6.55 -5.17
N LEU A 247 23.87 -5.64 -4.55
CA LEU A 247 24.20 -4.22 -4.47
C LEU A 247 24.85 -3.92 -3.12
N VAL A 248 25.69 -2.88 -3.09
CA VAL A 248 26.24 -2.37 -1.82
C VAL A 248 25.17 -1.56 -1.09
N ALA A 249 24.96 -1.88 0.18
CA ALA A 249 24.03 -1.16 1.03
C ALA A 249 24.62 -0.78 2.40
N ASP A 250 24.12 0.31 2.97
CA ASP A 250 24.32 0.64 4.36
C ASP A 250 23.01 1.09 5.02
N VAL A 251 22.96 0.89 6.34
CA VAL A 251 21.94 1.43 7.23
C VAL A 251 22.65 2.36 8.21
N ALA A 252 22.14 3.57 8.35
CA ALA A 252 22.66 4.57 9.27
C ALA A 252 21.54 5.41 9.89
N ALA A 253 21.82 6.00 11.05
CA ALA A 253 20.93 6.94 11.70
C ALA A 253 20.89 8.29 10.94
N GLU A 254 19.70 8.81 10.68
CA GLU A 254 19.48 10.10 10.03
C GLU A 254 18.11 10.65 10.45
N ASP A 255 18.05 11.94 10.81
CA ASP A 255 16.82 12.64 11.20
C ASP A 255 16.00 11.93 12.31
N GLY A 256 16.65 11.19 13.20
CA GLY A 256 16.01 10.45 14.28
C GLY A 256 15.41 9.09 13.88
N GLY A 257 15.68 8.61 12.67
CA GLY A 257 15.32 7.29 12.18
C GLY A 257 16.52 6.53 11.60
N LEU A 258 16.28 5.31 11.11
CA LEU A 258 17.26 4.54 10.35
C LEU A 258 16.94 4.63 8.86
N VAL A 259 17.96 4.85 8.04
CA VAL A 259 17.81 4.95 6.59
C VAL A 259 18.65 3.88 5.91
N LEU A 260 18.00 3.06 5.08
CA LEU A 260 18.63 2.14 4.15
C LEU A 260 19.06 2.90 2.89
N ARG A 261 20.34 2.82 2.56
CA ARG A 261 20.94 3.38 1.35
C ARG A 261 21.49 2.23 0.52
N VAL A 262 21.05 2.14 -0.74
CA VAL A 262 21.51 1.13 -1.69
C VAL A 262 22.06 1.82 -2.91
N ALA A 263 23.21 1.37 -3.41
CA ALA A 263 23.86 1.93 -4.58
C ALA A 263 22.89 2.02 -5.78
N GLY A 264 22.73 3.23 -6.34
CA GLY A 264 21.86 3.47 -7.50
C GLY A 264 20.35 3.47 -7.20
N ARG A 265 19.94 3.49 -5.93
CA ARG A 265 18.53 3.53 -5.50
C ARG A 265 18.25 4.75 -4.61
N ALA A 266 16.99 5.19 -4.59
CA ALA A 266 16.55 6.19 -3.63
C ALA A 266 16.64 5.65 -2.19
N PRO A 267 16.99 6.49 -1.19
CA PRO A 267 17.04 6.06 0.20
C PRO A 267 15.64 5.73 0.73
N VAL A 268 15.58 4.74 1.63
CA VAL A 268 14.32 4.27 2.22
C VAL A 268 14.44 4.27 3.74
N GLU A 269 13.47 4.87 4.42
CA GLU A 269 13.43 4.86 5.87
C GLU A 269 12.97 3.49 6.40
N LEU A 270 13.59 3.04 7.48
CA LEU A 270 13.32 1.77 8.14
C LEU A 270 12.50 1.98 9.41
N LEU A 271 11.38 1.28 9.51
CA LEU A 271 10.49 1.30 10.65
C LEU A 271 10.69 0.04 11.49
N HIS A 272 11.16 0.22 12.73
CA HIS A 272 11.44 -0.88 13.65
C HIS A 272 10.15 -1.54 14.17
N LEU A 273 10.12 -2.88 14.14
CA LEU A 273 8.98 -3.72 14.54
C LEU A 273 9.27 -4.55 15.80
N GLY A 274 10.44 -4.38 16.42
CA GLY A 274 10.92 -5.21 17.52
C GLY A 274 11.91 -6.28 17.07
N ALA A 275 12.72 -6.77 18.01
CA ALA A 275 13.70 -7.85 17.80
C ALA A 275 14.67 -7.61 16.60
N GLY A 276 14.99 -6.34 16.32
CA GLY A 276 15.85 -5.96 15.20
C GLY A 276 15.22 -6.19 13.82
N GLU A 277 13.89 -6.38 13.74
CA GLU A 277 13.16 -6.43 12.48
C GLU A 277 12.68 -5.04 12.07
N PHE A 278 12.73 -4.77 10.77
CA PHE A 278 12.38 -3.51 10.15
C PHE A 278 11.56 -3.75 8.89
N ARG A 279 10.54 -2.92 8.69
CA ARG A 279 9.89 -2.76 7.38
C ARG A 279 10.30 -1.45 6.75
N LEU A 280 10.06 -1.32 5.46
CA LEU A 280 10.27 -0.09 4.71
C LEU A 280 9.12 0.90 4.99
N LEU A 281 9.42 2.17 5.26
CA LEU A 281 8.41 3.23 5.33
C LEU A 281 7.64 3.30 4.02
N GLY A 282 6.31 3.36 4.11
CA GLY A 282 5.43 3.36 2.95
C GLY A 282 5.22 1.99 2.29
N TRP A 283 5.76 0.91 2.88
CA TRP A 283 5.56 -0.46 2.43
C TRP A 283 4.96 -1.35 3.52
N SER A 284 4.52 -2.54 3.13
CA SER A 284 3.96 -3.53 4.06
C SER A 284 5.03 -4.51 4.54
N GLU A 285 4.60 -5.44 5.40
CA GLU A 285 5.41 -6.59 5.81
C GLU A 285 5.53 -7.68 4.73
N GLU A 286 5.16 -7.38 3.48
CA GLU A 286 5.61 -8.17 2.34
C GLU A 286 7.14 -8.23 2.30
N ARG A 287 7.83 -7.18 2.73
CA ARG A 287 9.30 -7.11 2.71
C ARG A 287 9.86 -6.64 4.03
N LEU A 288 10.80 -7.41 4.58
CA LEU A 288 11.38 -7.16 5.89
C LEU A 288 12.90 -7.32 5.87
N LEU A 289 13.57 -6.49 6.66
CA LEU A 289 14.97 -6.61 7.02
C LEU A 289 15.07 -7.01 8.49
N ARG A 290 15.94 -7.94 8.84
CA ARG A 290 16.32 -8.21 10.22
C ARG A 290 17.80 -7.95 10.40
N LEU A 291 18.15 -6.99 11.25
CA LEU A 291 19.53 -6.62 11.56
C LEU A 291 19.97 -7.37 12.81
N ASP A 292 20.72 -8.46 12.62
CA ASP A 292 21.25 -9.29 13.69
C ASP A 292 22.74 -9.01 13.85
N LEU A 293 23.04 -7.90 14.54
CA LEU A 293 24.36 -7.27 14.54
C LEU A 293 25.18 -7.52 15.81
N PHE A 294 24.58 -8.10 16.84
CA PHE A 294 25.12 -8.10 18.21
C PHE A 294 25.82 -9.41 18.61
N ASP A 295 25.80 -10.41 17.71
CA ASP A 295 26.58 -11.65 17.83
C ASP A 295 28.00 -11.49 17.23
N ASP A 296 28.86 -12.50 17.44
CA ASP A 296 30.21 -12.59 16.82
C ASP A 296 30.18 -12.60 15.27
N HIS A 297 29.04 -12.92 14.68
CA HIS A 297 28.84 -13.00 13.23
C HIS A 297 27.64 -12.13 12.81
N PRO A 298 27.83 -10.80 12.71
CA PRO A 298 26.78 -9.89 12.29
C PRO A 298 26.22 -10.27 10.92
N ARG A 299 24.90 -10.27 10.80
CA ARG A 299 24.18 -10.66 9.58
C ARG A 299 22.93 -9.81 9.38
N VAL A 300 22.51 -9.69 8.13
CA VAL A 300 21.21 -9.14 7.76
C VAL A 300 20.39 -10.25 7.10
N GLU A 301 19.19 -10.49 7.62
CA GLU A 301 18.19 -11.29 6.90
C GLU A 301 17.31 -10.38 6.07
N LEU A 302 17.20 -10.69 4.79
CA LEU A 302 16.35 -10.01 3.82
C LEU A 302 15.25 -10.98 3.44
N SER A 303 13.99 -10.57 3.59
CA SER A 303 12.89 -11.48 3.31
C SER A 303 11.74 -10.84 2.57
N THR A 304 11.14 -11.63 1.68
CA THR A 304 9.85 -11.35 1.03
C THR A 304 8.80 -12.38 1.46
N ARG A 305 7.55 -11.97 1.57
CA ARG A 305 6.47 -12.78 2.16
C ARG A 305 5.18 -12.67 1.35
N CYS A 306 4.50 -13.80 1.17
CA CYS A 306 3.12 -13.88 0.72
C CYS A 306 2.36 -14.83 1.65
N GLY A 307 1.57 -14.26 2.57
CA GLY A 307 0.85 -15.02 3.58
C GLY A 307 1.79 -15.84 4.46
N ARG A 308 1.59 -17.16 4.59
CA ARG A 308 2.51 -17.99 5.41
C ARG A 308 3.84 -18.30 4.73
N ARG A 309 3.98 -17.99 3.43
CA ARG A 309 5.19 -18.30 2.67
C ARG A 309 6.16 -17.14 2.80
N ARG A 310 7.39 -17.44 3.19
CA ARG A 310 8.48 -16.47 3.35
C ARG A 310 9.70 -17.01 2.64
N GLN A 311 10.33 -16.16 1.82
CA GLN A 311 11.62 -16.40 1.21
C GLN A 311 12.64 -15.53 1.97
N VAL A 312 13.80 -16.09 2.31
CA VAL A 312 14.80 -15.41 3.13
C VAL A 312 16.16 -15.59 2.48
N VAL A 313 16.91 -14.49 2.39
CA VAL A 313 18.32 -14.47 2.01
C VAL A 313 19.09 -13.81 3.14
N VAL A 314 20.26 -14.36 3.47
CA VAL A 314 21.09 -13.85 4.58
C VAL A 314 22.42 -13.40 4.01
N ARG A 315 22.87 -12.22 4.45
CA ARG A 315 24.17 -11.65 4.07
C ARG A 315 24.97 -11.28 5.31
N PRO A 316 26.31 -11.46 5.29
CA PRO A 316 27.16 -10.97 6.35
C PRO A 316 27.08 -9.44 6.41
N ALA A 317 27.15 -8.91 7.63
CA ALA A 317 27.10 -7.49 7.90
C ALA A 317 28.39 -7.03 8.57
N ARG A 318 28.73 -5.76 8.39
CA ARG A 318 29.79 -5.09 9.14
C ARG A 318 29.19 -3.89 9.85
N ARG A 319 29.27 -3.86 11.18
CA ARG A 319 28.85 -2.70 11.96
C ARG A 319 29.63 -1.45 11.54
N LEU A 320 28.93 -0.33 11.46
CA LEU A 320 29.57 0.98 11.37
C LEU A 320 30.02 1.36 12.79
N ALA A 321 31.19 1.98 12.92
CA ALA A 321 31.60 2.50 14.22
C ALA A 321 30.62 3.61 14.63
N ALA A 322 30.18 3.61 15.89
CA ALA A 322 29.43 4.74 16.43
C ALA A 322 30.30 6.00 16.30
N ALA A 323 29.72 7.07 15.76
CA ALA A 323 30.39 8.34 15.54
C ALA A 323 30.64 9.09 16.87
#